data_AF-A0A7K2THZ8-F1
#
_entry.id   AF-A0A7K2THZ8-F1
#
_cell.length_a   1.000
_cell.length_b   1.000
_cell.length_c   1.000
_cell.angle_alpha   90.00
_cell.angle_beta   90.00
_cell.angle_gamma   90.00
#
_symmetry.space_group_name_H-M   'P 1'
#
loop_
_entity.id
_entity.type
_entity.pdbx_description
1 polymer ?
#
loop_
_entity_poly.entity_id
_entity_poly.type
_entity_poly.pdbx_seq_one_letter_code
_entity_poly.pdbx_strand_id
1 'polypeptide(L)' 'MSLSRYHVALVVGGRPMLDGWWGSEEVARRKFAVWVGEHGDRPGTRVTLTDEETGTVLTEWPDTP' A
#
# COMPACT_ATOMS: atom_id res chain seq x y z
N MET A 1 18.90 -9.77 6.53
CA MET A 1 17.59 -10.29 6.11
C MET A 1 16.56 -9.28 6.55
N SER A 2 16.10 -8.42 5.63
CA SER A 2 14.99 -7.52 5.97
C SER A 2 13.76 -8.39 6.15
N LEU A 3 13.22 -8.44 7.38
CA LEU A 3 12.02 -9.23 7.70
C LEU A 3 10.75 -8.67 7.04
N SER A 4 10.87 -7.56 6.32
CA SER A 4 9.76 -6.87 5.69
C SER A 4 10.05 -6.61 4.21
N ARG A 5 9.45 -7.44 3.36
CA ARG A 5 9.58 -7.42 1.90
C ARG A 5 8.51 -6.55 1.23
N TYR A 6 7.34 -6.50 1.84
CA TYR A 6 6.16 -5.85 1.27
C TYR A 6 5.92 -4.51 1.95
N HIS A 7 5.90 -3.43 1.19
CA HIS A 7 5.68 -2.08 1.65
C HIS A 7 4.31 -1.59 1.17
N VAL A 8 3.44 -1.17 2.09
CA VAL A 8 2.20 -0.46 1.74
C VAL A 8 2.36 1.00 2.11
N ALA A 9 2.18 1.88 1.13
CA ALA A 9 2.17 3.32 1.32
C ALA A 9 0.78 3.88 1.02
N LEU A 10 0.27 4.70 1.94
CA LEU A 10 -0.95 5.47 1.81
C LEU A 10 -0.59 6.95 1.64
N VAL A 11 -1.04 7.52 0.54
CA VAL A 11 -0.92 8.93 0.20
C VAL A 11 -2.33 9.52 0.16
N VAL A 12 -2.55 10.67 0.78
CA VAL A 12 -3.84 11.39 0.73
C VAL A 12 -3.58 12.81 0.26
N GLY A 13 -4.21 13.22 -0.84
CA GLY A 13 -4.02 14.56 -1.40
C GLY A 13 -2.57 14.85 -1.79
N GLY A 14 -1.84 13.84 -2.28
CA GLY A 14 -0.43 13.95 -2.66
C GLY A 14 0.56 13.98 -1.50
N ARG A 15 0.11 13.75 -0.25
CA ARG A 15 0.98 13.69 0.93
C ARG A 15 1.01 12.27 1.51
N PRO A 16 2.20 11.71 1.81
CA PRO A 16 2.28 10.43 2.50
C PRO A 16 1.66 10.57 3.90
N MET A 17 0.71 9.70 4.21
CA MET A 17 -0.03 9.72 5.47
C MET A 17 0.30 8.52 6.36
N LEU A 18 0.36 7.32 5.77
CA LEU A 18 0.76 6.10 6.46
C LEU A 18 1.68 5.28 5.57
N ASP A 19 2.67 4.64 6.17
CA ASP A 19 3.48 3.62 5.54
C ASP A 19 3.66 2.44 6.48
N GLY A 20 3.79 1.24 5.91
CA GLY A 20 3.88 0.01 6.68
C GLY A 20 4.63 -1.07 5.92
N TRP A 21 5.32 -1.91 6.69
CA TRP A 21 6.23 -2.92 6.16
C TRP A 21 5.86 -4.29 6.72
N TRP A 22 5.72 -5.29 5.85
CA TRP A 22 5.33 -6.65 6.22
C TRP A 22 6.22 -7.71 5.55
N GLY A 23 6.44 -8.82 6.26
CA GLY A 23 7.17 -9.98 5.73
C GLY A 23 6.31 -10.94 4.90
N SER A 24 4.98 -10.78 4.88
CA SER A 24 4.05 -11.65 4.17
C SER A 24 3.15 -10.83 3.24
N GLU A 25 3.06 -11.26 1.98
CA GLU A 25 2.22 -10.62 0.96
C GLU A 25 0.75 -10.63 1.37
N GLU A 26 0.27 -11.75 1.93
CA GLU A 26 -1.11 -11.92 2.33
C GLU A 26 -1.50 -10.90 3.42
N VAL A 27 -0.60 -10.66 4.39
CA VAL A 27 -0.81 -9.66 5.43
C VAL A 27 -0.79 -8.24 4.84
N ALA A 28 0.15 -7.97 3.93
CA ALA A 28 0.28 -6.68 3.27
C ALA A 28 -0.96 -6.35 2.41
N ARG A 29 -1.46 -7.31 1.63
CA ARG A 29 -2.70 -7.20 0.84
C ARG A 29 -3.92 -6.98 1.72
N ARG A 30 -4.01 -7.67 2.86
CA ARG A 30 -5.09 -7.44 3.82
C ARG A 30 -5.04 -6.03 4.40
N LYS A 31 -3.85 -5.53 4.73
CA LYS A 31 -3.67 -4.16 5.24
C LYS A 31 -3.96 -3.10 4.18
N PHE A 32 -3.55 -3.34 2.95
CA PHE A 32 -3.92 -2.53 1.79
C PHE A 32 -5.44 -2.41 1.66
N ALA A 33 -6.18 -3.52 1.65
CA ALA A 33 -7.64 -3.50 1.52
C ALA A 33 -8.33 -2.79 2.70
N VAL A 34 -7.80 -2.95 3.92
CA VAL A 34 -8.27 -2.23 5.11
C VAL A 34 -8.09 -0.72 4.95
N TRP A 35 -6.90 -0.27 4.53
CA TRP A 35 -6.64 1.15 4.31
C TRP A 35 -7.46 1.75 3.17
N VAL A 36 -7.70 0.98 2.11
CA VAL A 36 -8.63 1.38 1.05
C VAL A 36 -10.04 1.56 1.60
N GLY A 37 -10.52 0.65 2.47
CA GLY A 37 -11.82 0.79 3.12
C GLY A 37 -11.91 1.98 4.09
N GLU A 38 -10.85 2.26 4.84
CA GLU A 38 -10.80 3.34 5.85
C GLU A 38 -10.51 4.73 5.24
N HIS A 39 -9.78 4.79 4.13
CA HIS A 39 -9.27 6.02 3.54
C HIS A 39 -9.65 6.28 2.09
N GLY A 40 -10.17 5.27 1.36
CA GLY A 40 -10.53 5.39 -0.05
C GLY A 40 -11.68 6.37 -0.33
N ASP A 41 -12.52 6.66 0.66
CA ASP A 41 -13.57 7.69 0.51
C ASP A 41 -12.99 9.13 0.41
N ARG A 42 -11.73 9.34 0.83
CA ARG A 42 -11.11 10.66 0.78
C ARG A 42 -10.62 10.97 -0.65
N PRO A 43 -10.88 12.19 -1.17
CA PRO A 43 -10.42 12.59 -2.50
C PRO A 43 -8.89 12.67 -2.55
N GLY A 44 -8.32 12.09 -3.60
CA GLY A 44 -6.86 12.04 -3.79
C GLY A 44 -6.16 11.01 -2.90
N THR A 45 -6.89 10.05 -2.34
CA THR A 45 -6.28 8.88 -1.69
C THR A 45 -5.65 7.98 -2.74
N ARG A 46 -4.41 7.56 -2.49
CA ARG A 46 -3.69 6.54 -3.24
C ARG A 46 -3.05 5.56 -2.27
N VAL A 47 -3.35 4.28 -2.41
CA VAL A 47 -2.72 3.20 -1.65
C VAL A 47 -1.86 2.41 -2.62
N THR A 48 -0.60 2.13 -2.29
CA THR A 48 0.30 1.36 -3.17
C THR A 48 0.92 0.24 -2.36
N LEU A 49 0.86 -0.98 -2.86
CA LEU A 49 1.58 -2.14 -2.33
C LEU A 49 2.74 -2.47 -3.26
N THR A 50 3.95 -2.36 -2.73
CA THR A 50 5.20 -2.66 -3.44
C THR A 50 5.89 -3.86 -2.81
N ASP A 51 6.38 -4.76 -3.66
CA ASP A 51 7.36 -5.76 -3.28
C ASP A 51 8.76 -5.20 -3.49
N GLU A 52 9.45 -4.91 -2.39
CA GLU A 52 10.76 -4.27 -2.41
C GLU A 52 11.90 -5.25 -2.71
N GLU A 53 11.67 -6.56 -2.61
CA GLU A 53 12.65 -7.55 -3.05
C GLU A 53 12.77 -7.57 -4.57
N THR A 54 11.65 -7.36 -5.26
CA THR A 54 11.58 -7.31 -6.73
C THR A 54 11.50 -5.89 -7.28
N GLY A 55 11.31 -4.88 -6.42
CA GLY A 55 11.05 -3.49 -6.81
C GLY A 55 9.74 -3.31 -7.60
N THR A 56 8.80 -4.25 -7.49
CA THR A 56 7.59 -4.28 -8.32
C THR A 56 6.38 -3.82 -7.52
N VAL A 57 5.58 -2.92 -8.09
CA VAL A 57 4.26 -2.57 -7.55
C VAL A 57 3.32 -3.74 -7.80
N LEU A 58 2.88 -4.41 -6.74
CA LEU A 58 1.97 -5.55 -6.82
C LEU A 58 0.53 -5.11 -7.05
N THR A 59 0.14 -3.98 -6.47
CA THR A 59 -1.19 -3.38 -6.64
C THR A 59 -1.16 -1.91 -6.22
N GLU A 60 -2.00 -1.11 -6.84
CA GLU A 60 -2.27 0.27 -6.45
C GLU A 60 -3.77 0.53 -6.46
N TRP A 61 -4.21 1.42 -5.59
CA TRP A 61 -5.57 1.91 -5.52
C TRP A 61 -5.56 3.45 -5.54
N PRO A 62 -6.49 4.13 -6.23
CA PRO A 62 -7.44 3.53 -7.18
C PRO A 62 -6.68 2.92 -8.36
N ASP A 63 -7.19 1.81 -8.90
CA ASP A 63 -6.62 1.20 -10.10
C ASP A 63 -6.52 2.29 -11.18
N THR A 64 -5.30 2.59 -11.62
CA THR A 64 -5.10 3.54 -12.70
C THR A 64 -5.67 2.92 -13.98
N PRO A 65 -6.54 3.64 -14.72
CA PRO A 65 -7.17 3.14 -15.94
C PRO A 65 -6.19 2.91 -17.09
#